data_AF-A0A6S6TNL3-F1
#
_entry.id   AF-A0A6S6TNL3-F1
#
_cell.length_a   1.000
_cell.length_b   1.000
_cell.length_c   1.000
_cell.angle_alpha   90.00
_cell.angle_beta   90.00
_cell.angle_gamma   90.00
#
_symmetry.space_group_name_H-M   'P 1'
#
loop_
_entity.id
_entity.type
_entity.pdbx_description
1 polymer ?
#
loop_
_entity_poly.entity_id
_entity_poly.type
_entity_poly.pdbx_seq_one_letter_code
_entity_poly.pdbx_strand_id
1 'polypeptide(L)'
;MGKQYKALKPQDIEFIQKQKLFYIASCSDKEVNLSPKGYDTIRVIDENKLVYASYPGSGNRTHRDAVNDGEFTLVFNAFEGGALIVRIFCKANVIGKEDSKYQEYLSLFNINEALIRDIFEFNIYAVESSCGMSVPVMEYKHERNELKDWAKDMDKRDKLEAYKEKNFNPFNLSTIIKRSKNTTHKELENGFKYIEIKNTHAEAKIALQGAHLFHYQAHNKEPLLWLSDLAHFEKGKAIRGGVPICFPWFGPNTEDANLPQHGFARNQNWKLLSEEDLEDGSTHLKLQLTDNSETVKLWDYHFAITLDVVIGSELSMSITTTNHDTEPFEVTQALHSYFNVSDINNVSIKGLNNTIYYDSLERELAKQHGVLKIEEEVDRVYFDGSAKTILEDAERKIELNSEGSKSLVIWNPWEEKAKTMADMQDDGYQTMVCLETANALKDFVLLTPDKSYTLKVTISQLTV
;
A
#
# COMPACT_ATOMS: atom_id res chain seq x y z
N MET A 1 -21.00 -30.39 -9.40
CA MET A 1 -19.68 -29.95 -8.87
C MET A 1 -18.69 -29.93 -10.01
N GLY A 2 -17.86 -28.88 -10.11
CA GLY A 2 -16.72 -28.88 -11.03
C GLY A 2 -15.67 -29.91 -10.59
N LYS A 3 -14.88 -30.44 -11.53
CA LYS A 3 -13.74 -31.30 -11.22
C LYS A 3 -12.47 -30.47 -11.31
N GLN A 4 -11.62 -30.55 -10.29
CA GLN A 4 -10.34 -29.86 -10.21
C GLN A 4 -9.20 -30.86 -10.28
N TYR A 5 -8.10 -30.48 -10.95
CA TYR A 5 -6.92 -31.34 -11.13
C TYR A 5 -5.70 -30.47 -11.49
N LYS A 6 -4.50 -31.04 -11.41
CA LYS A 6 -3.23 -30.29 -11.53
C LYS A 6 -2.81 -29.97 -12.98
N ALA A 7 -3.18 -30.82 -13.94
CA ALA A 7 -2.69 -30.75 -15.32
C ALA A 7 -3.79 -31.13 -16.33
N LEU A 8 -3.73 -30.59 -17.55
CA LEU A 8 -4.71 -30.87 -18.60
C LEU A 8 -4.79 -32.37 -18.92
N LYS A 9 -6.01 -32.89 -19.06
CA LYS A 9 -6.24 -34.27 -19.53
C LYS A 9 -6.35 -34.30 -21.04
N PRO A 10 -6.13 -35.46 -21.69
CA PRO A 10 -6.24 -35.58 -23.15
C PRO A 10 -7.54 -35.01 -23.74
N GLN A 11 -8.67 -35.25 -23.06
CA GLN A 11 -9.98 -34.71 -23.45
C GLN A 11 -10.07 -33.17 -23.37
N ASP A 12 -9.37 -32.55 -22.42
CA ASP A 12 -9.35 -31.10 -22.26
C ASP A 12 -8.53 -30.47 -23.38
N ILE A 13 -7.41 -31.10 -23.75
CA ILE A 13 -6.55 -30.68 -24.85
C ILE A 13 -7.34 -30.74 -26.17
N GLU A 14 -8.02 -31.86 -26.44
CA GLU A 14 -8.86 -32.01 -27.64
C GLU A 14 -9.98 -30.97 -27.66
N PHE A 15 -10.60 -30.70 -26.51
CA PHE A 15 -11.62 -29.66 -26.38
C PHE A 15 -11.07 -28.26 -26.67
N ILE A 16 -9.94 -27.87 -26.08
CA ILE A 16 -9.30 -26.57 -26.26
C ILE A 16 -8.93 -26.34 -27.74
N GLN A 17 -8.38 -27.35 -28.41
CA GLN A 17 -7.98 -27.27 -29.83
C GLN A 17 -9.15 -26.98 -30.78
N LYS A 18 -10.39 -27.32 -30.39
CA LYS A 18 -11.59 -27.04 -31.20
C LYS A 18 -12.12 -25.62 -31.00
N GLN A 19 -11.73 -24.92 -29.94
CA GLN A 19 -12.30 -23.63 -29.60
C GLN A 19 -11.85 -22.52 -30.54
N LYS A 20 -12.81 -21.66 -30.92
CA LYS A 20 -12.59 -20.45 -31.73
C LYS A 20 -12.53 -19.16 -30.90
N LEU A 21 -12.95 -19.26 -29.64
CA LEU A 21 -13.01 -18.16 -28.69
C LEU A 21 -12.53 -18.68 -27.33
N PHE A 22 -11.66 -17.93 -26.70
CA PHE A 22 -11.26 -18.15 -25.31
C PHE A 22 -11.12 -16.81 -24.61
N TYR A 23 -11.03 -16.83 -23.29
CA TYR A 23 -10.88 -15.62 -22.48
C TYR A 23 -9.60 -15.70 -21.69
N ILE A 24 -8.90 -14.58 -21.56
CA ILE A 24 -7.78 -14.43 -20.63
C ILE A 24 -8.24 -13.47 -19.54
N ALA A 25 -8.37 -13.97 -18.32
CA ALA A 25 -8.40 -13.17 -17.11
C ALA A 25 -6.97 -13.00 -16.61
N SER A 26 -6.58 -11.78 -16.23
CA SER A 26 -5.25 -11.47 -15.69
C SER A 26 -5.35 -10.43 -14.57
N CYS A 27 -4.50 -10.58 -13.56
CA CYS A 27 -4.49 -9.70 -12.39
C CYS A 27 -3.11 -9.68 -11.72
N SER A 28 -2.41 -8.55 -11.73
CA SER A 28 -1.17 -8.33 -10.93
C SER A 28 -1.35 -7.32 -9.79
N ASP A 29 -2.58 -6.81 -9.59
CA ASP A 29 -2.94 -5.91 -8.49
C ASP A 29 -4.44 -6.12 -8.13
N LYS A 30 -5.21 -5.06 -7.82
CA LYS A 30 -6.67 -5.10 -7.57
C LYS A 30 -7.51 -5.03 -8.85
N GLU A 31 -6.89 -4.79 -10.01
CA GLU A 31 -7.57 -4.71 -11.29
C GLU A 31 -7.58 -6.08 -11.98
N VAL A 32 -8.74 -6.74 -12.00
CA VAL A 32 -8.96 -7.94 -12.81
C VAL A 32 -9.33 -7.52 -14.23
N ASN A 33 -8.47 -7.82 -15.19
CA ASN A 33 -8.78 -7.66 -16.61
C ASN A 33 -9.28 -8.97 -17.20
N LEU A 34 -10.43 -8.95 -17.88
CA LEU A 34 -10.95 -10.09 -18.64
C LEU A 34 -11.06 -9.69 -20.11
N SER A 35 -10.41 -10.44 -21.00
CA SER A 35 -10.38 -10.14 -22.43
C SER A 35 -10.73 -11.36 -23.28
N PRO A 36 -11.76 -11.30 -24.14
CA PRO A 36 -12.00 -12.34 -25.14
C PRO A 36 -10.91 -12.31 -26.21
N LYS A 37 -10.51 -13.49 -26.67
CA LYS A 37 -9.50 -13.75 -27.69
C LYS A 37 -10.05 -14.72 -28.72
N GLY A 38 -9.70 -14.49 -29.99
CA GLY A 38 -10.09 -15.34 -31.10
C GLY A 38 -8.89 -15.62 -32.00
N TYR A 39 -9.17 -16.07 -33.24
CA TYR A 39 -8.19 -16.57 -34.18
C TYR A 39 -7.46 -17.83 -33.72
N ASP A 40 -6.77 -18.45 -34.68
CA ASP A 40 -5.82 -19.53 -34.44
C ASP A 40 -4.52 -19.02 -33.79
N THR A 41 -4.59 -18.66 -32.51
CA THR A 41 -3.50 -17.98 -31.77
C THR A 41 -3.11 -18.66 -30.46
N ILE A 42 -3.69 -19.82 -30.12
CA ILE A 42 -3.35 -20.58 -28.91
C ILE A 42 -2.96 -22.03 -29.23
N ARG A 43 -1.95 -22.56 -28.52
CA ARG A 43 -1.47 -23.94 -28.62
C ARG A 43 -1.32 -24.54 -27.23
N VAL A 44 -1.75 -25.78 -27.08
CA VAL A 44 -1.35 -26.62 -25.94
C VAL A 44 -0.05 -27.30 -26.31
N ILE A 45 1.01 -27.09 -25.52
CA ILE A 45 2.33 -27.68 -25.75
C ILE A 45 2.39 -29.06 -25.10
N ASP A 46 1.97 -29.13 -23.85
CA ASP A 46 1.87 -30.34 -23.05
C ASP A 46 0.77 -30.18 -21.97
N GLU A 47 0.65 -31.15 -21.06
CA GLU A 47 -0.37 -31.14 -20.01
C GLU A 47 -0.26 -29.96 -19.01
N ASN A 48 0.91 -29.31 -18.94
CA ASN A 48 1.21 -28.22 -18.01
C ASN A 48 1.50 -26.88 -18.70
N LYS A 49 1.36 -26.79 -20.03
CA LYS A 49 1.81 -25.61 -20.77
C LYS A 49 0.95 -25.25 -21.98
N LEU A 50 0.66 -23.95 -22.10
CA LEU A 50 0.08 -23.35 -23.31
C LEU A 50 0.94 -22.21 -23.82
N VAL A 51 0.83 -21.93 -25.11
CA VAL A 51 1.44 -20.78 -25.77
C VAL A 51 0.37 -19.97 -26.48
N TYR A 52 0.43 -18.64 -26.35
CA TYR A 52 -0.49 -17.70 -27.01
C TYR A 52 0.30 -16.60 -27.75
N ALA A 53 -0.03 -16.40 -29.03
CA ALA A 53 0.54 -15.33 -29.85
C ALA A 53 -0.42 -14.13 -29.94
N SER A 54 -0.02 -12.97 -29.41
CA SER A 54 -0.86 -11.79 -29.36
C SER A 54 -0.59 -10.82 -30.51
N TYR A 55 -1.65 -10.48 -31.25
CA TYR A 55 -1.64 -9.30 -32.13
C TYR A 55 -1.55 -8.00 -31.32
N PRO A 56 -0.98 -6.93 -31.88
CA PRO A 56 -0.95 -5.61 -31.25
C PRO A 56 -2.35 -5.00 -31.19
N GLY A 57 -2.61 -4.24 -30.13
CA GLY A 57 -3.86 -3.49 -29.94
C GLY A 57 -3.64 -2.30 -29.00
N SER A 58 -4.69 -1.54 -28.70
CA SER A 58 -4.62 -0.39 -27.79
C SER A 58 -4.37 -0.77 -26.32
N GLY A 59 -4.63 -2.03 -25.96
CA GLY A 59 -4.34 -2.57 -24.62
C GLY A 59 -3.15 -3.53 -24.62
N ASN A 60 -2.41 -3.57 -23.51
CA ASN A 60 -1.32 -4.51 -23.25
C ASN A 60 -1.35 -5.09 -21.82
N ARG A 61 -2.56 -5.36 -21.29
CA ARG A 61 -2.72 -5.81 -19.89
C ARG A 61 -2.15 -7.20 -19.62
N THR A 62 -2.26 -8.14 -20.56
CA THR A 62 -1.63 -9.47 -20.42
C THR A 62 -0.11 -9.38 -20.24
N HIS A 63 0.58 -8.51 -21.00
CA HIS A 63 2.01 -8.25 -20.81
C HIS A 63 2.30 -7.63 -19.45
N ARG A 64 1.63 -6.53 -19.11
CA ARG A 64 1.78 -5.84 -17.81
C ARG A 64 1.63 -6.84 -16.65
N ASP A 65 0.58 -7.64 -16.67
CA ASP A 65 0.30 -8.55 -15.57
C ASP A 65 1.34 -9.68 -15.53
N ALA A 66 1.88 -10.12 -16.67
CA ALA A 66 2.89 -11.19 -16.72
C ALA A 66 4.23 -10.73 -16.13
N VAL A 67 4.69 -9.53 -16.51
CA VAL A 67 5.96 -8.99 -15.99
C VAL A 67 5.89 -8.58 -14.51
N ASN A 68 4.67 -8.39 -13.98
CA ASN A 68 4.42 -8.08 -12.57
C ASN A 68 4.02 -9.31 -11.75
N ASP A 69 4.36 -10.53 -12.21
CA ASP A 69 4.07 -11.80 -11.52
C ASP A 69 2.57 -11.99 -11.19
N GLY A 70 1.69 -11.53 -12.07
CA GLY A 70 0.25 -11.64 -11.92
C GLY A 70 -0.29 -13.06 -12.08
N GLU A 71 -1.54 -13.24 -11.67
CA GLU A 71 -2.29 -14.48 -11.83
C GLU A 71 -3.12 -14.47 -13.11
N PHE A 72 -3.21 -15.62 -13.77
CA PHE A 72 -3.95 -15.79 -15.02
C PHE A 72 -4.97 -16.92 -14.94
N THR A 73 -6.13 -16.68 -15.54
CA THR A 73 -7.12 -17.74 -15.80
C THR A 73 -7.53 -17.71 -17.26
N LEU A 74 -7.25 -18.79 -17.99
CA LEU A 74 -7.76 -18.98 -19.34
C LEU A 74 -9.08 -19.75 -19.27
N VAL A 75 -10.11 -19.27 -19.97
CA VAL A 75 -11.44 -19.89 -19.96
C VAL A 75 -11.87 -20.26 -21.37
N PHE A 76 -12.34 -21.50 -21.51
CA PHE A 76 -12.86 -22.09 -22.74
C PHE A 76 -14.29 -22.59 -22.52
N ASN A 77 -15.19 -22.35 -23.46
CA ASN A 77 -16.61 -22.69 -23.35
C ASN A 77 -17.07 -23.48 -24.57
N ALA A 78 -17.82 -24.56 -24.36
CA ALA A 78 -18.48 -25.29 -25.43
C ALA A 78 -19.67 -24.46 -25.94
N PHE A 79 -19.58 -24.01 -27.20
CA PHE A 79 -20.70 -23.41 -27.91
C PHE A 79 -21.41 -24.41 -28.84
N GLU A 80 -20.87 -25.61 -29.00
CA GLU A 80 -21.44 -26.71 -29.78
C GLU A 80 -21.23 -28.03 -29.03
N GLY A 81 -22.04 -29.05 -29.35
CA GLY A 81 -21.95 -30.37 -28.72
C GLY A 81 -22.34 -30.37 -27.24
N GLY A 82 -21.65 -31.19 -26.44
CA GLY A 82 -21.92 -31.33 -25.02
C GLY A 82 -21.42 -30.13 -24.22
N ALA A 83 -22.23 -29.65 -23.27
CA ALA A 83 -21.90 -28.49 -22.46
C ALA A 83 -20.66 -28.74 -21.57
N LEU A 84 -19.68 -27.85 -21.68
CA LEU A 84 -18.40 -27.93 -20.97
C LEU A 84 -17.77 -26.53 -20.84
N ILE A 85 -17.20 -26.25 -19.67
CA ILE A 85 -16.32 -25.10 -19.42
C ILE A 85 -15.02 -25.65 -18.87
N VAL A 86 -13.88 -25.24 -19.43
CA VAL A 86 -12.54 -25.51 -18.89
C VAL A 86 -11.89 -24.19 -18.48
N ARG A 87 -11.41 -24.14 -17.24
CA ARG A 87 -10.61 -23.03 -16.67
C ARG A 87 -9.21 -23.53 -16.40
N ILE A 88 -8.21 -22.77 -16.83
CA ILE A 88 -6.80 -23.07 -16.64
C ILE A 88 -6.21 -21.96 -15.80
N PHE A 89 -5.74 -22.29 -14.61
CA PHE A 89 -5.06 -21.38 -13.69
C PHE A 89 -3.55 -21.51 -13.89
N CYS A 90 -2.90 -20.39 -14.16
CA CYS A 90 -1.51 -20.40 -14.61
C CYS A 90 -0.75 -19.10 -14.28
N LYS A 91 0.58 -19.19 -14.32
CA LYS A 91 1.49 -18.06 -14.41
C LYS A 91 1.89 -17.84 -15.87
N ALA A 92 2.29 -16.63 -16.24
CA ALA A 92 2.66 -16.29 -17.61
C ALA A 92 4.08 -15.74 -17.70
N ASN A 93 4.85 -16.25 -18.67
CA ASN A 93 6.12 -15.67 -19.09
C ASN A 93 5.94 -14.96 -20.43
N VAL A 94 6.54 -13.78 -20.57
CA VAL A 94 6.64 -13.09 -21.87
C VAL A 94 7.85 -13.61 -22.61
N ILE A 95 7.63 -14.17 -23.80
CA ILE A 95 8.68 -14.67 -24.69
C ILE A 95 8.95 -13.58 -25.72
N GLY A 96 10.04 -12.83 -25.53
CA GLY A 96 10.49 -11.77 -26.42
C GLY A 96 11.26 -12.31 -27.63
N LYS A 97 11.48 -11.48 -28.66
CA LYS A 97 12.21 -11.86 -29.89
C LYS A 97 13.63 -12.40 -29.64
N GLU A 98 14.25 -11.92 -28.56
CA GLU A 98 15.60 -12.31 -28.15
C GLU A 98 15.64 -13.69 -27.47
N ASP A 99 14.48 -14.23 -27.05
CA ASP A 99 14.40 -15.53 -26.37
C ASP A 99 14.59 -16.68 -27.37
N SER A 100 15.43 -17.65 -26.99
CA SER A 100 15.68 -18.87 -27.75
C SER A 100 14.43 -19.65 -28.17
N LYS A 101 13.34 -19.57 -27.39
CA LYS A 101 12.07 -20.25 -27.66
C LYS A 101 11.16 -19.48 -28.62
N TYR A 102 11.46 -18.22 -28.92
CA TYR A 102 10.55 -17.34 -29.66
C TYR A 102 10.20 -17.91 -31.05
N GLN A 103 11.22 -18.27 -31.83
CA GLN A 103 11.03 -18.80 -33.18
C GLN A 103 10.37 -20.19 -33.17
N GLU A 104 10.70 -21.04 -32.18
CA GLU A 104 10.02 -22.32 -31.97
C GLU A 104 8.52 -22.11 -31.77
N TYR A 105 8.14 -21.24 -30.83
CA TYR A 105 6.75 -20.96 -30.51
C TYR A 105 6.00 -20.25 -31.63
N LEU A 106 6.63 -19.29 -32.31
CA LEU A 106 6.02 -18.62 -33.45
C LEU A 106 5.72 -19.62 -34.57
N SER A 107 6.60 -20.61 -34.82
CA SER A 107 6.42 -21.61 -35.88
C SER A 107 5.20 -22.51 -35.70
N LEU A 108 4.66 -22.59 -34.48
CA LEU A 108 3.40 -23.30 -34.20
C LEU A 108 2.17 -22.60 -34.80
N PHE A 109 2.34 -21.33 -35.21
CA PHE A 109 1.32 -20.48 -35.78
C PHE A 109 1.66 -20.14 -37.23
N ASN A 110 0.65 -20.14 -38.11
CA ASN A 110 0.81 -19.64 -39.47
C ASN A 110 0.62 -18.11 -39.50
N ILE A 111 1.50 -17.38 -38.81
CA ILE A 111 1.42 -15.92 -38.64
C ILE A 111 2.78 -15.29 -38.98
N ASN A 112 2.75 -14.17 -39.72
CA ASN A 112 3.94 -13.36 -39.96
C ASN A 112 4.42 -12.71 -38.64
N GLU A 113 5.68 -12.91 -38.29
CA GLU A 113 6.35 -12.37 -37.10
C GLU A 113 6.09 -10.88 -36.88
N ALA A 114 6.14 -10.07 -37.94
CA ALA A 114 5.96 -8.62 -37.86
C ALA A 114 4.59 -8.23 -37.28
N LEU A 115 3.58 -9.10 -37.44
CA LEU A 115 2.21 -8.83 -36.99
C LEU A 115 1.95 -9.21 -35.53
N ILE A 116 2.89 -9.86 -34.86
CA ILE A 116 2.78 -10.25 -33.45
C ILE A 116 3.47 -9.20 -32.58
N ARG A 117 2.86 -8.90 -31.43
CA ARG A 117 3.45 -8.05 -30.39
C ARG A 117 4.21 -8.89 -29.36
N ASP A 118 3.54 -9.88 -28.78
CA ASP A 118 4.06 -10.69 -27.69
C ASP A 118 3.69 -12.16 -27.90
N ILE A 119 4.57 -13.07 -27.49
CA ILE A 119 4.26 -14.49 -27.27
C ILE A 119 4.23 -14.73 -25.76
N PHE A 120 3.22 -15.43 -25.27
CA PHE A 120 3.06 -15.78 -23.86
C PHE A 120 3.18 -17.28 -23.67
N GLU A 121 4.04 -17.72 -22.76
CA GLU A 121 4.10 -19.09 -22.25
C GLU A 121 3.33 -19.14 -20.92
N PHE A 122 2.23 -19.88 -20.89
CA PHE A 122 1.42 -20.09 -19.69
C PHE A 122 1.80 -21.41 -19.01
N ASN A 123 2.24 -21.34 -17.75
CA ASN A 123 2.60 -22.48 -16.91
C ASN A 123 1.44 -22.82 -15.98
N ILE A 124 0.82 -23.98 -16.20
CA ILE A 124 -0.40 -24.42 -15.53
C ILE A 124 -0.06 -24.96 -14.14
N TYR A 125 -0.84 -24.54 -13.14
CA TYR A 125 -0.78 -25.14 -11.79
C TYR A 125 -2.11 -25.76 -11.35
N ALA A 126 -3.22 -25.40 -11.98
CA ALA A 126 -4.52 -26.03 -11.76
C ALA A 126 -5.44 -25.91 -12.98
N VAL A 127 -6.35 -26.88 -13.10
CA VAL A 127 -7.40 -26.90 -14.12
C VAL A 127 -8.73 -27.23 -13.44
N GLU A 128 -9.80 -26.57 -13.88
CA GLU A 128 -11.16 -26.85 -13.44
C GLU A 128 -12.10 -27.04 -14.64
N SER A 129 -12.80 -28.17 -14.66
CA SER A 129 -13.87 -28.44 -15.63
C SER A 129 -15.26 -28.35 -14.98
N SER A 130 -16.24 -27.78 -15.67
CA SER A 130 -17.64 -27.72 -15.21
C SER A 130 -18.66 -27.84 -16.35
N CYS A 131 -19.92 -28.17 -16.04
CA CYS A 131 -20.93 -28.53 -17.05
C CYS A 131 -21.44 -27.38 -17.93
N GLY A 132 -21.37 -26.11 -17.51
CA GLY A 132 -21.74 -24.98 -18.35
C GLY A 132 -23.15 -25.00 -18.96
N MET A 133 -24.14 -25.64 -18.33
CA MET A 133 -25.48 -25.86 -18.94
C MET A 133 -26.26 -24.57 -19.29
N SER A 134 -25.85 -23.42 -18.77
CA SER A 134 -26.40 -22.11 -19.13
C SER A 134 -25.68 -21.42 -20.29
N VAL A 135 -24.55 -21.96 -20.76
CA VAL A 135 -23.83 -21.45 -21.93
C VAL A 135 -24.66 -21.79 -23.17
N PRO A 136 -25.03 -20.80 -24.00
CA PRO A 136 -25.87 -21.05 -25.17
C PRO A 136 -25.11 -21.79 -26.26
N VAL A 137 -25.84 -22.59 -27.03
CA VAL A 137 -25.35 -23.15 -28.28
C VAL A 137 -25.23 -22.02 -29.32
N MET A 138 -24.07 -21.90 -29.95
CA MET A 138 -23.80 -20.91 -31.01
C MET A 138 -23.17 -21.57 -32.23
N GLU A 139 -23.51 -21.07 -33.41
CA GLU A 139 -22.90 -21.48 -34.66
C GLU A 139 -21.77 -20.51 -35.06
N TYR A 140 -20.58 -21.04 -35.30
CA TYR A 140 -19.45 -20.25 -35.82
C TYR A 140 -19.69 -19.89 -37.29
N LYS A 141 -19.62 -18.59 -37.60
CA LYS A 141 -19.77 -18.10 -38.99
C LYS A 141 -18.42 -17.83 -39.67
N HIS A 142 -17.63 -16.89 -39.14
CA HIS A 142 -16.32 -16.52 -39.66
C HIS A 142 -15.56 -15.64 -38.64
N GLU A 143 -14.24 -15.48 -38.86
CA GLU A 143 -13.38 -14.59 -38.09
C GLU A 143 -13.62 -13.12 -38.45
N ARG A 144 -13.56 -12.25 -37.44
CA ARG A 144 -13.47 -10.79 -37.62
C ARG A 144 -12.04 -10.40 -37.95
N ASN A 145 -11.68 -10.23 -39.22
CA ASN A 145 -10.29 -10.03 -39.66
C ASN A 145 -9.75 -8.60 -39.51
N GLU A 146 -10.55 -7.65 -39.02
CA GLU A 146 -10.23 -6.23 -38.98
C GLU A 146 -8.91 -5.93 -38.26
N LEU A 147 -8.62 -6.62 -37.15
CA LEU A 147 -7.37 -6.43 -36.41
C LEU A 147 -6.15 -6.93 -37.22
N LYS A 148 -6.27 -8.09 -37.87
CA LYS A 148 -5.19 -8.64 -38.70
C LYS A 148 -4.94 -7.76 -39.91
N ASP A 149 -5.99 -7.29 -40.57
CA ASP A 149 -5.88 -6.47 -41.77
C ASP A 149 -5.37 -5.06 -41.44
N TRP A 150 -5.79 -4.49 -40.31
CA TRP A 150 -5.21 -3.26 -39.77
C TRP A 150 -3.72 -3.42 -39.45
N ALA A 151 -3.32 -4.52 -38.80
CA ALA A 151 -1.91 -4.77 -38.48
C ALA A 151 -1.06 -4.91 -39.77
N LYS A 152 -1.55 -5.65 -40.78
CA LYS A 152 -0.89 -5.76 -42.08
C LYS A 152 -0.76 -4.42 -42.79
N ASP A 153 -1.77 -3.57 -42.72
CA ASP A 153 -1.75 -2.24 -43.35
C ASP A 153 -0.81 -1.26 -42.61
N MET A 154 -0.72 -1.35 -41.27
CA MET A 154 0.27 -0.59 -40.50
C MET A 154 1.70 -1.06 -40.79
N ASP A 155 1.91 -2.37 -40.92
CA ASP A 155 3.20 -2.99 -41.25
C ASP A 155 3.67 -2.56 -42.64
N LYS A 156 2.80 -2.65 -43.66
CA LYS A 156 3.08 -2.16 -45.03
C LYS A 156 3.43 -0.67 -45.12
N ARG A 157 3.06 0.12 -44.11
CA ARG A 157 3.33 1.56 -44.02
C ARG A 157 4.50 1.87 -43.09
N ASP A 158 5.22 0.87 -42.59
CA ASP A 158 6.31 0.99 -41.61
C ASP A 158 5.91 1.74 -40.32
N LYS A 159 4.65 1.62 -39.90
CA LYS A 159 4.10 2.30 -38.70
C LYS A 159 3.79 1.36 -37.55
N LEU A 160 3.86 0.05 -37.76
CA LEU A 160 3.41 -0.93 -36.78
C LEU A 160 4.30 -0.96 -35.52
N GLU A 161 5.62 -0.91 -35.68
CA GLU A 161 6.55 -0.91 -34.54
C GLU A 161 6.39 0.35 -33.67
N ALA A 162 6.34 1.54 -34.27
CA ALA A 162 6.07 2.77 -33.54
C ALA A 162 4.71 2.75 -32.80
N TYR A 163 3.70 2.08 -33.37
CA TYR A 163 2.42 1.87 -32.68
C TYR A 163 2.58 0.94 -31.47
N LYS A 164 3.33 -0.17 -31.61
CA LYS A 164 3.60 -1.12 -30.51
C LYS A 164 4.30 -0.42 -29.36
N GLU A 165 5.32 0.39 -29.65
CA GLU A 165 6.04 1.20 -28.64
C GLU A 165 5.10 2.18 -27.94
N LYS A 166 4.32 2.95 -28.69
CA LYS A 166 3.38 3.94 -28.13
C LYS A 166 2.34 3.31 -27.21
N ASN A 167 1.87 2.11 -27.54
CA ASN A 167 0.83 1.39 -26.78
C ASN A 167 1.39 0.23 -25.95
N PHE A 168 2.69 0.28 -25.65
CA PHE A 168 3.35 -0.76 -24.86
C PHE A 168 2.81 -0.79 -23.43
N ASN A 169 2.62 0.38 -22.84
CA ASN A 169 2.05 0.54 -21.50
C ASN A 169 0.52 0.64 -21.59
N PRO A 170 -0.24 -0.28 -20.98
CA PRO A 170 -1.70 -0.20 -20.98
C PRO A 170 -2.21 0.94 -20.11
N PHE A 171 -3.40 1.46 -20.43
CA PHE A 171 -4.13 2.37 -19.54
C PHE A 171 -4.37 1.76 -18.17
N ASN A 172 -4.04 2.50 -17.11
CA ASN A 172 -4.34 2.15 -15.73
C ASN A 172 -5.73 2.70 -15.35
N LEU A 173 -6.63 1.83 -14.87
CA LEU A 173 -7.98 2.24 -14.45
C LEU A 173 -7.97 3.19 -13.23
N SER A 174 -6.86 3.30 -12.52
CA SER A 174 -6.67 4.29 -11.44
C SER A 174 -6.83 5.75 -11.90
N THR A 175 -6.80 6.01 -13.21
CA THR A 175 -7.06 7.35 -13.77
C THR A 175 -8.55 7.64 -13.96
N ILE A 176 -9.39 6.60 -13.92
CA ILE A 176 -10.86 6.69 -14.06
C ILE A 176 -11.53 6.64 -12.67
N ILE A 177 -10.94 5.90 -11.72
CA ILE A 177 -11.35 5.95 -10.31
C ILE A 177 -11.09 7.38 -9.81
N LYS A 178 -12.14 8.12 -9.43
CA LYS A 178 -12.06 9.52 -9.01
C LYS A 178 -11.01 9.68 -7.92
N ARG A 179 -9.87 10.27 -8.26
CA ARG A 179 -8.92 10.80 -7.29
C ARG A 179 -9.51 12.06 -6.65
N SER A 180 -9.21 12.29 -5.38
CA SER A 180 -9.47 13.57 -4.71
C SER A 180 -8.91 14.72 -5.55
N LYS A 181 -9.71 15.78 -5.74
CA LYS A 181 -9.31 17.01 -6.43
C LYS A 181 -8.39 17.87 -5.58
N ASN A 182 -8.36 17.61 -4.27
CA ASN A 182 -7.55 18.33 -3.30
C ASN A 182 -6.16 17.72 -3.09
N THR A 183 -5.83 16.63 -3.80
CA THR A 183 -4.54 15.94 -3.70
C THR A 183 -3.62 16.23 -4.89
N THR A 184 -2.32 16.35 -4.64
CA THR A 184 -1.28 16.40 -5.67
C THR A 184 -0.15 15.47 -5.27
N HIS A 185 0.15 14.49 -6.13
CA HIS A 185 1.25 13.56 -5.91
C HIS A 185 2.55 14.21 -6.37
N LYS A 186 3.57 14.15 -5.53
CA LYS A 186 4.89 14.77 -5.73
C LYS A 186 5.98 13.71 -5.64
N GLU A 187 7.05 13.96 -6.37
CA GLU A 187 8.26 13.14 -6.36
C GLU A 187 9.46 14.09 -6.31
N LEU A 188 10.35 13.89 -5.34
CA LEU A 188 11.63 14.59 -5.25
C LEU A 188 12.61 14.01 -6.27
N GLU A 189 13.70 14.73 -6.57
CA GLU A 189 14.71 14.29 -7.55
C GLU A 189 15.33 12.93 -7.21
N ASN A 190 15.41 12.58 -5.92
CA ASN A 190 15.89 11.28 -5.44
C ASN A 190 14.83 10.16 -5.51
N GLY A 191 13.67 10.43 -6.12
CA GLY A 191 12.56 9.49 -6.28
C GLY A 191 11.66 9.35 -5.04
N PHE A 192 11.88 10.14 -3.98
CA PHE A 192 11.06 10.10 -2.77
C PHE A 192 9.67 10.69 -3.05
N LYS A 193 8.61 9.94 -2.70
CA LYS A 193 7.22 10.27 -3.07
C LYS A 193 6.40 10.71 -1.88
N TYR A 194 5.60 11.75 -2.09
CA TYR A 194 4.65 12.23 -1.10
C TYR A 194 3.40 12.82 -1.76
N ILE A 195 2.34 12.97 -0.97
CA ILE A 195 1.07 13.55 -1.38
C ILE A 195 0.91 14.89 -0.66
N GLU A 196 0.67 15.95 -1.42
CA GLU A 196 0.22 17.25 -0.91
C GLU A 196 -1.30 17.29 -0.91
N ILE A 197 -1.89 17.73 0.19
CA ILE A 197 -3.32 17.95 0.35
C ILE A 197 -3.54 19.44 0.55
N LYS A 198 -4.45 20.02 -0.22
CA LYS A 198 -4.94 21.40 -0.05
C LYS A 198 -6.45 21.40 -0.22
N ASN A 199 -7.18 21.51 0.89
CA ASN A 199 -8.63 21.47 0.90
C ASN A 199 -9.22 22.71 1.59
N THR A 200 -10.52 22.68 1.88
CA THR A 200 -11.26 23.81 2.45
C THR A 200 -10.76 24.22 3.84
N HIS A 201 -10.16 23.30 4.60
CA HIS A 201 -9.86 23.50 6.02
C HIS A 201 -8.37 23.61 6.33
N ALA A 202 -7.53 22.91 5.58
CA ALA A 202 -6.12 22.78 5.89
C ALA A 202 -5.27 22.48 4.66
N GLU A 203 -3.96 22.57 4.86
CA GLU A 203 -2.97 21.91 4.02
C GLU A 203 -2.20 20.86 4.82
N ALA A 204 -1.80 19.79 4.14
CA ALA A 204 -1.04 18.69 4.73
C ALA A 204 -0.10 18.04 3.72
N LYS A 205 0.92 17.34 4.22
CA LYS A 205 1.83 16.55 3.38
C LYS A 205 2.10 15.20 4.02
N ILE A 206 1.92 14.13 3.22
CA ILE A 206 2.05 12.75 3.67
C ILE A 206 3.04 12.02 2.76
N ALA A 207 4.14 11.53 3.31
CA ALA A 207 5.07 10.67 2.59
C ALA A 207 4.47 9.28 2.39
N LEU A 208 4.68 8.67 1.21
CA LEU A 208 4.28 7.28 1.00
C LEU A 208 5.13 6.34 1.87
N GLN A 209 6.40 6.68 2.08
CA GLN A 209 7.21 6.01 3.09
C GLN A 209 6.67 6.32 4.48
N GLY A 210 6.44 5.27 5.27
CA GLY A 210 5.91 5.35 6.62
C GLY A 210 4.45 5.76 6.74
N ALA A 211 3.74 6.00 5.61
CA ALA A 211 2.49 6.75 5.60
C ALA A 211 2.59 8.01 6.48
N HIS A 212 3.73 8.69 6.38
CA HIS A 212 4.20 9.63 7.39
C HIS A 212 3.63 11.01 7.13
N LEU A 213 2.70 11.47 7.97
CA LEU A 213 2.20 12.84 7.95
C LEU A 213 3.30 13.76 8.50
N PHE A 214 3.96 14.53 7.63
CA PHE A 214 5.09 15.39 8.02
C PHE A 214 4.75 16.88 8.01
N HIS A 215 3.55 17.24 7.58
CA HIS A 215 3.03 18.61 7.65
C HIS A 215 1.51 18.58 7.85
N TYR A 216 1.00 19.40 8.75
CA TYR A 216 -0.42 19.73 8.86
C TYR A 216 -0.56 21.17 9.39
N GLN A 217 -1.36 21.96 8.70
CA GLN A 217 -1.66 23.34 9.05
C GLN A 217 -3.10 23.66 8.67
N ALA A 218 -3.95 23.88 9.68
CA ALA A 218 -5.26 24.44 9.47
C ALA A 218 -5.14 25.88 8.93
N HIS A 219 -6.04 26.30 8.05
CA HIS A 219 -5.99 27.65 7.48
C HIS A 219 -6.07 28.72 8.57
N ASN A 220 -5.28 29.79 8.43
CA ASN A 220 -5.16 30.88 9.40
C ASN A 220 -4.60 30.48 10.78
N LYS A 221 -3.88 29.35 10.85
CA LYS A 221 -3.16 28.90 12.04
C LYS A 221 -1.68 28.65 11.69
N GLU A 222 -0.84 28.60 12.71
CA GLU A 222 0.54 28.13 12.57
C GLU A 222 0.58 26.61 12.31
N PRO A 223 1.65 26.09 11.66
CA PRO A 223 1.87 24.65 11.53
C PRO A 223 1.74 23.95 12.88
N LEU A 224 0.91 22.91 12.91
CA LEU A 224 0.65 22.12 14.12
C LEU A 224 1.82 21.17 14.42
N LEU A 225 2.35 20.55 13.36
CA LEU A 225 3.37 19.53 13.46
C LEU A 225 4.75 20.14 13.28
N TRP A 226 5.68 19.74 14.12
CA TRP A 226 7.08 20.11 13.99
C TRP A 226 7.79 19.16 13.03
N LEU A 227 8.70 19.70 12.22
CA LEU A 227 9.58 18.95 11.33
C LEU A 227 10.98 19.51 11.48
N SER A 228 12.01 18.66 11.59
CA SER A 228 13.38 19.16 11.58
C SER A 228 13.72 19.74 10.22
N ASP A 229 14.44 20.86 10.16
CA ASP A 229 15.00 21.36 8.89
C ASP A 229 16.16 20.49 8.38
N LEU A 230 16.68 19.59 9.23
CA LEU A 230 17.67 18.57 8.85
C LEU A 230 17.02 17.21 8.53
N ALA A 231 15.68 17.14 8.49
CA ALA A 231 14.99 15.89 8.20
C ALA A 231 15.34 15.35 6.79
N HIS A 232 15.73 14.08 6.74
CA HIS A 232 16.09 13.41 5.49
C HIS A 232 14.88 12.76 4.82
N PHE A 233 14.58 13.16 3.59
CA PHE A 233 13.60 12.50 2.72
C PHE A 233 14.30 11.43 1.87
N GLU A 234 14.79 10.39 2.52
CA GLU A 234 15.56 9.31 1.89
C GLU A 234 14.87 7.95 2.06
N LYS A 235 14.95 7.11 1.01
CA LYS A 235 14.37 5.77 1.04
C LYS A 235 14.98 4.95 2.18
N GLY A 236 14.12 4.33 3.00
CA GLY A 236 14.51 3.48 4.13
C GLY A 236 14.93 4.22 5.40
N LYS A 237 15.07 5.55 5.39
CA LYS A 237 15.37 6.35 6.60
C LYS A 237 14.10 6.96 7.17
N ALA A 238 13.96 6.93 8.50
CA ALA A 238 12.81 7.56 9.16
C ALA A 238 12.92 9.09 9.05
N ILE A 239 11.77 9.77 8.90
CA ILE A 239 11.71 11.23 8.86
C ILE A 239 11.67 11.76 10.31
N ARG A 240 12.49 12.76 10.62
CA ARG A 240 12.53 13.41 11.94
C ARG A 240 11.47 14.51 12.04
N GLY A 241 10.39 14.23 12.77
CA GLY A 241 9.26 15.14 12.96
C GLY A 241 7.96 14.58 12.38
N GLY A 242 6.88 15.37 12.36
CA GLY A 242 5.57 14.95 11.89
C GLY A 242 4.91 13.93 12.82
N VAL A 243 4.35 12.87 12.23
CA VAL A 243 3.75 11.74 12.94
C VAL A 243 4.30 10.43 12.38
N PRO A 244 5.52 10.00 12.78
CA PRO A 244 6.00 8.66 12.49
C PRO A 244 5.06 7.60 13.07
N ILE A 245 4.87 6.51 12.32
CA ILE A 245 4.15 5.31 12.79
C ILE A 245 5.17 4.31 13.34
N CYS A 246 5.10 4.02 14.64
CA CYS A 246 5.90 2.99 15.29
C CYS A 246 5.11 1.67 15.23
N PHE A 247 5.66 0.64 14.57
CA PHE A 247 5.05 -0.69 14.44
C PHE A 247 6.07 -1.69 13.88
N PRO A 248 6.12 -2.95 14.37
CA PRO A 248 5.20 -3.60 15.32
C PRO A 248 5.65 -3.54 16.78
N TRP A 249 6.72 -2.81 17.07
CA TRP A 249 7.11 -2.47 18.44
C TRP A 249 7.38 -0.98 18.61
N PHE A 250 7.19 -0.50 19.84
CA PHE A 250 7.54 0.84 20.27
C PHE A 250 8.84 0.84 21.07
N GLY A 251 9.75 1.78 20.79
CA GLY A 251 11.05 1.86 21.45
C GLY A 251 12.05 0.80 20.95
N PRO A 252 13.11 0.50 21.72
CA PRO A 252 14.03 -0.58 21.39
C PRO A 252 13.32 -1.93 21.38
N ASN A 253 13.69 -2.83 20.47
CA ASN A 253 13.16 -4.19 20.49
C ASN A 253 13.69 -4.93 21.74
N THR A 254 12.79 -5.62 22.45
CA THR A 254 13.11 -6.28 23.74
C THR A 254 13.78 -7.63 23.58
N GLU A 255 13.73 -8.24 22.40
CA GLU A 255 14.25 -9.57 22.11
C GLU A 255 15.57 -9.54 21.32
N ASP A 256 15.69 -8.61 20.37
CA ASP A 256 16.90 -8.43 19.55
C ASP A 256 17.31 -6.96 19.44
N ALA A 257 18.40 -6.60 20.10
CA ALA A 257 18.95 -5.25 20.11
C ALA A 257 19.51 -4.77 18.75
N ASN A 258 19.68 -5.67 17.77
CA ASN A 258 20.11 -5.30 16.42
C ASN A 258 18.94 -4.83 15.54
N LEU A 259 17.69 -5.08 15.97
CA LEU A 259 16.52 -4.61 15.25
C LEU A 259 16.33 -3.09 15.43
N PRO A 260 15.75 -2.41 14.43
CA PRO A 260 15.55 -0.97 14.49
C PRO A 260 14.66 -0.57 15.67
N GLN A 261 14.98 0.56 16.29
CA GLN A 261 14.09 1.19 17.26
C GLN A 261 12.77 1.59 16.57
N HIS A 262 11.64 1.41 17.27
CA HIS A 262 10.29 1.74 16.83
C HIS A 262 9.77 0.94 15.62
N GLY A 263 10.25 -0.28 15.45
CA GLY A 263 9.83 -1.14 14.35
C GLY A 263 10.34 -0.67 13.00
N PHE A 264 9.62 -1.06 11.96
CA PHE A 264 10.02 -0.85 10.57
C PHE A 264 8.98 -0.09 9.75
N ALA A 265 7.75 0.07 10.25
CA ALA A 265 6.64 0.67 9.49
C ALA A 265 6.99 2.05 8.90
N ARG A 266 7.65 2.92 9.68
CA ARG A 266 8.11 4.26 9.27
C ARG A 266 9.21 4.28 8.20
N ASN A 267 9.85 3.14 7.93
CA ASN A 267 10.92 3.00 6.93
C ASN A 267 10.44 2.36 5.63
N GLN A 268 9.24 1.77 5.64
CA GLN A 268 8.67 1.01 4.52
C GLN A 268 7.78 1.89 3.64
N ASN A 269 7.67 1.58 2.35
CA ASN A 269 6.69 2.26 1.48
C ASN A 269 5.30 1.66 1.68
N TRP A 270 4.31 2.54 1.88
CA TRP A 270 2.92 2.17 2.02
C TRP A 270 2.18 2.35 0.70
N LYS A 271 1.17 1.51 0.49
CA LYS A 271 0.29 1.59 -0.66
C LYS A 271 -0.89 2.52 -0.35
N LEU A 272 -1.08 3.55 -1.15
CA LEU A 272 -2.31 4.33 -1.14
C LEU A 272 -3.48 3.46 -1.64
N LEU A 273 -4.47 3.22 -0.78
CA LEU A 273 -5.67 2.44 -1.09
C LEU A 273 -6.81 3.32 -1.62
N SER A 274 -7.02 4.49 -1.02
CA SER A 274 -8.01 5.47 -1.47
C SER A 274 -7.60 6.90 -1.08
N GLU A 275 -8.11 7.86 -1.86
CA GLU A 275 -8.00 9.31 -1.61
C GLU A 275 -9.32 9.97 -2.04
N GLU A 276 -10.03 10.57 -1.09
CA GLU A 276 -11.42 10.98 -1.26
C GLU A 276 -11.64 12.38 -0.67
N ASP A 277 -12.35 13.23 -1.43
CA ASP A 277 -12.89 14.48 -0.90
C ASP A 277 -14.21 14.21 -0.21
N LEU A 278 -14.33 14.60 1.05
CA LEU A 278 -15.55 14.43 1.84
C LEU A 278 -16.52 15.61 1.64
N GLU A 279 -17.80 15.39 1.94
CA GLU A 279 -18.85 16.39 1.72
C GLU A 279 -18.66 17.66 2.55
N ASP A 280 -18.00 17.55 3.71
CA ASP A 280 -17.67 18.67 4.60
C ASP A 280 -16.46 19.49 4.12
N GLY A 281 -15.85 19.12 2.99
CA GLY A 281 -14.67 19.78 2.42
C GLY A 281 -13.34 19.31 2.99
N SER A 282 -13.32 18.32 3.88
CA SER A 282 -12.10 17.62 4.30
C SER A 282 -11.66 16.59 3.26
N THR A 283 -10.46 16.03 3.46
CA THR A 283 -9.91 14.99 2.58
C THR A 283 -9.51 13.77 3.40
N HIS A 284 -9.96 12.60 3.00
CA HIS A 284 -9.62 11.32 3.61
C HIS A 284 -8.63 10.56 2.73
N LEU A 285 -7.57 10.05 3.33
CA LEU A 285 -6.64 9.13 2.69
C LEU A 285 -6.56 7.83 3.49
N LYS A 286 -6.48 6.72 2.77
CA LYS A 286 -6.23 5.40 3.33
C LYS A 286 -4.96 4.82 2.75
N LEU A 287 -3.98 4.52 3.60
CA LEU A 287 -2.71 3.90 3.22
C LEU A 287 -2.55 2.57 3.95
N GLN A 288 -1.91 1.59 3.34
CA GLN A 288 -1.70 0.27 3.94
C GLN A 288 -0.29 -0.25 3.70
N LEU A 289 0.26 -0.89 4.73
CA LEU A 289 1.44 -1.76 4.66
C LEU A 289 0.99 -3.18 5.01
N THR A 290 1.37 -4.14 4.18
CA THR A 290 1.26 -5.57 4.47
C THR A 290 2.64 -6.17 4.63
N ASP A 291 2.71 -7.38 5.15
CA ASP A 291 3.95 -8.14 5.15
C ASP A 291 4.53 -8.29 3.73
N ASN A 292 5.85 -8.34 3.65
CA ASN A 292 6.61 -8.52 2.43
C ASN A 292 7.97 -9.19 2.75
N SER A 293 8.75 -9.49 1.71
CA SER A 293 10.03 -10.19 1.86
C SER A 293 11.09 -9.50 2.73
N GLU A 294 10.98 -8.19 2.98
CA GLU A 294 11.84 -7.45 3.89
C GLU A 294 11.31 -7.49 5.33
N THR A 295 10.01 -7.26 5.53
CA THR A 295 9.41 -7.21 6.87
C THR A 295 9.41 -8.56 7.54
N VAL A 296 9.14 -9.65 6.79
CA VAL A 296 9.13 -11.02 7.31
C VAL A 296 10.51 -11.43 7.86
N LYS A 297 11.60 -10.83 7.36
CA LYS A 297 12.96 -11.06 7.92
C LYS A 297 13.18 -10.38 9.27
N LEU A 298 12.45 -9.30 9.54
CA LEU A 298 12.55 -8.54 10.79
C LEU A 298 11.53 -9.03 11.83
N TRP A 299 10.39 -9.52 11.36
CA TRP A 299 9.27 -9.99 12.17
C TRP A 299 8.45 -10.98 11.34
N ASP A 300 8.58 -12.27 11.65
CA ASP A 300 8.05 -13.41 10.88
C ASP A 300 6.55 -13.64 11.15
N TYR A 301 5.74 -12.65 10.75
CA TYR A 301 4.28 -12.71 10.82
C TYR A 301 3.63 -12.10 9.58
N HIS A 302 2.46 -12.63 9.22
CA HIS A 302 1.58 -12.04 8.21
C HIS A 302 0.62 -11.01 8.83
N PHE A 303 0.63 -9.79 8.31
CA PHE A 303 -0.13 -8.69 8.88
C PHE A 303 -0.61 -7.70 7.81
N ALA A 304 -1.60 -6.90 8.20
CA ALA A 304 -1.88 -5.65 7.53
C ALA A 304 -2.02 -4.53 8.56
N ILE A 305 -1.32 -3.42 8.37
CA ILE A 305 -1.55 -2.18 9.11
C ILE A 305 -2.04 -1.11 8.15
N THR A 306 -3.16 -0.47 8.50
CA THR A 306 -3.84 0.52 7.66
C THR A 306 -3.91 1.85 8.40
N LEU A 307 -3.41 2.92 7.79
CA LEU A 307 -3.62 4.29 8.22
C LEU A 307 -4.87 4.84 7.54
N ASP A 308 -5.81 5.32 8.35
CA ASP A 308 -6.88 6.22 7.93
C ASP A 308 -6.57 7.62 8.47
N VAL A 309 -6.49 8.61 7.59
CA VAL A 309 -6.21 10.00 7.95
C VAL A 309 -7.23 10.94 7.31
N VAL A 310 -7.85 11.79 8.14
CA VAL A 310 -8.77 12.83 7.69
C VAL A 310 -8.14 14.18 7.98
N ILE A 311 -7.89 14.94 6.91
CA ILE A 311 -7.36 16.29 6.93
C ILE A 311 -8.54 17.26 6.89
N GLY A 312 -8.98 17.74 8.06
CA GLY A 312 -10.07 18.71 8.19
C GLY A 312 -9.64 19.93 9.01
N SER A 313 -10.62 20.63 9.61
CA SER A 313 -10.36 21.68 10.62
C SER A 313 -9.73 21.11 11.88
N GLU A 314 -9.93 19.81 12.10
CA GLU A 314 -9.22 18.97 13.03
C GLU A 314 -8.44 17.91 12.23
N LEU A 315 -7.37 17.39 12.82
CA LEU A 315 -6.62 16.27 12.26
C LEU A 315 -7.07 14.98 12.95
N SER A 316 -7.60 14.02 12.19
CA SER A 316 -7.89 12.67 12.71
C SER A 316 -6.97 11.66 12.05
N MET A 317 -6.34 10.82 12.86
CA MET A 317 -5.50 9.71 12.39
C MET A 317 -5.85 8.44 13.16
N SER A 318 -5.96 7.31 12.46
CA SER A 318 -6.06 6.01 13.09
C SER A 318 -5.26 4.96 12.36
N ILE A 319 -4.55 4.13 13.11
CA ILE A 319 -3.92 2.91 12.58
C ILE A 319 -4.74 1.70 13.01
N THR A 320 -5.07 0.84 12.06
CA THR A 320 -5.73 -0.45 12.32
C THR A 320 -4.80 -1.57 11.91
N THR A 321 -4.41 -2.38 12.89
CA THR A 321 -3.58 -3.57 12.70
C THR A 321 -4.48 -4.79 12.65
N THR A 322 -4.32 -5.62 11.62
CA THR A 322 -5.04 -6.89 11.43
C THR A 322 -4.03 -8.03 11.38
N ASN A 323 -4.31 -9.09 12.14
CA ASN A 323 -3.57 -10.34 12.07
C ASN A 323 -4.08 -11.17 10.89
N HIS A 324 -3.23 -11.38 9.88
CA HIS A 324 -3.48 -12.27 8.73
C HIS A 324 -2.69 -13.58 8.83
N ASP A 325 -1.98 -13.79 9.93
CA ASP A 325 -1.28 -15.01 10.25
C ASP A 325 -2.23 -16.06 10.81
N THR A 326 -1.74 -17.29 10.86
CA THR A 326 -2.39 -18.42 11.53
C THR A 326 -2.13 -18.44 13.04
N GLU A 327 -1.10 -17.74 13.52
CA GLU A 327 -0.73 -17.66 14.93
C GLU A 327 -1.04 -16.27 15.53
N PRO A 328 -1.29 -16.17 16.85
CA PRO A 328 -1.42 -14.88 17.51
C PRO A 328 -0.07 -14.15 17.58
N PHE A 329 -0.10 -12.82 17.56
CA PHE A 329 1.08 -11.99 17.82
C PHE A 329 0.77 -10.81 18.74
N GLU A 330 1.81 -10.33 19.42
CA GLU A 330 1.76 -9.12 20.24
C GLU A 330 2.32 -7.93 19.48
N VAL A 331 1.69 -6.76 19.63
CA VAL A 331 2.19 -5.51 19.09
C VAL A 331 2.23 -4.41 20.15
N THR A 332 3.27 -3.59 20.06
CA THR A 332 3.26 -2.23 20.60
C THR A 332 3.37 -1.26 19.43
N GLN A 333 2.64 -0.16 19.50
CA GLN A 333 2.47 0.73 18.35
C GLN A 333 2.24 2.17 18.79
N ALA A 334 2.58 3.14 17.94
CA ALA A 334 2.34 4.54 18.27
C ALA A 334 2.14 5.43 17.04
N LEU A 335 1.34 6.48 17.24
CA LEU A 335 1.35 7.70 16.44
C LEU A 335 2.25 8.71 17.16
N HIS A 336 3.52 8.76 16.75
CA HIS A 336 4.59 9.49 17.46
C HIS A 336 4.55 11.01 17.16
N SER A 337 3.47 11.69 17.51
CA SER A 337 3.22 13.07 17.05
C SER A 337 4.22 14.09 17.65
N TYR A 338 4.94 14.80 16.78
CA TYR A 338 5.81 15.94 17.11
C TYR A 338 5.00 17.24 16.97
N PHE A 339 4.68 17.89 18.09
CA PHE A 339 3.98 19.17 18.07
C PHE A 339 4.96 20.32 17.96
N ASN A 340 4.70 21.23 17.04
CA ASN A 340 5.38 22.50 16.96
C ASN A 340 4.91 23.37 18.14
N VAL A 341 5.85 23.93 18.89
CA VAL A 341 5.61 24.83 20.05
C VAL A 341 6.44 26.09 19.91
N SER A 342 5.98 27.21 20.49
CA SER A 342 6.68 28.50 20.36
C SER A 342 8.03 28.51 21.07
N ASP A 343 8.05 27.98 22.29
CA ASP A 343 9.22 27.76 23.13
C ASP A 343 8.84 26.68 24.15
N ILE A 344 9.67 25.65 24.31
CA ILE A 344 9.44 24.53 25.22
C ILE A 344 9.25 25.01 26.67
N ASN A 345 9.84 26.14 27.06
CA ASN A 345 9.69 26.72 28.40
C ASN A 345 8.28 27.30 28.66
N ASN A 346 7.51 27.58 27.59
CA ASN A 346 6.13 28.06 27.68
C ASN A 346 5.10 26.92 27.67
N VAL A 347 5.55 25.67 27.47
CA VAL A 347 4.67 24.52 27.31
C VAL A 347 4.18 24.02 28.66
N SER A 348 2.88 23.71 28.71
CA SER A 348 2.31 22.95 29.82
C SER A 348 1.31 21.91 29.32
N ILE A 349 1.34 20.72 29.92
CA ILE A 349 0.51 19.58 29.51
C ILE A 349 -0.46 19.23 30.63
N LYS A 350 -1.75 19.36 30.33
CA LYS A 350 -2.89 19.07 31.23
C LYS A 350 -3.53 17.74 30.87
N GLY A 351 -4.21 17.14 31.85
CA GLY A 351 -4.86 15.83 31.71
C GLY A 351 -4.10 14.68 32.39
N LEU A 352 -2.87 14.93 32.86
CA LEU A 352 -1.99 13.92 33.44
C LEU A 352 -1.94 13.91 34.97
N ASN A 353 -2.64 14.83 35.65
CA ASN A 353 -2.62 14.91 37.11
C ASN A 353 -3.08 13.59 37.75
N ASN A 354 -2.31 13.10 38.73
CA ASN A 354 -2.49 11.82 39.41
C ASN A 354 -2.34 10.56 38.54
N THR A 355 -1.76 10.69 37.35
CA THR A 355 -1.50 9.55 36.45
C THR A 355 -0.16 8.91 36.79
N ILE A 356 -0.11 7.57 36.75
CA ILE A 356 1.14 6.81 36.91
C ILE A 356 1.87 6.82 35.59
N TYR A 357 3.19 7.07 35.61
CA TYR A 357 4.04 6.96 34.45
C TYR A 357 5.27 6.12 34.74
N TYR A 358 5.82 5.53 33.69
CA TYR A 358 7.17 4.98 33.69
C TYR A 358 8.12 6.04 33.13
N ASP A 359 9.16 6.39 33.88
CA ASP A 359 10.22 7.26 33.41
C ASP A 359 11.30 6.42 32.75
N SER A 360 11.49 6.58 31.44
CA SER A 360 12.44 5.78 30.66
C SER A 360 13.90 6.13 30.98
N LEU A 361 14.17 7.34 31.49
CA LEU A 361 15.52 7.81 31.83
C LEU A 361 15.96 7.19 33.16
N GLU A 362 15.10 7.30 34.18
CA GLU A 362 15.38 6.76 35.52
C GLU A 362 15.05 5.26 35.63
N ARG A 363 14.25 4.74 34.68
CA ARG A 363 13.75 3.36 34.62
C ARG A 363 12.87 2.96 35.80
N GLU A 364 12.11 3.92 36.33
CA GLU A 364 11.25 3.75 37.51
C GLU A 364 9.80 4.19 37.27
N LEU A 365 8.89 3.70 38.11
CA LEU A 365 7.50 4.16 38.14
C LEU A 365 7.36 5.35 39.08
N ALA A 366 6.69 6.40 38.60
CA ALA A 366 6.37 7.58 39.38
C ALA A 366 4.92 8.04 39.13
N LYS A 367 4.51 9.08 39.84
CA LYS A 367 3.16 9.65 39.74
C LYS A 367 3.26 11.14 39.42
N GLN A 368 2.49 11.57 38.43
CA GLN A 368 2.41 12.98 38.08
C GLN A 368 1.55 13.74 39.09
N HIS A 369 2.06 14.89 39.51
CA HIS A 369 1.33 15.84 40.35
C HIS A 369 1.13 17.14 39.58
N GLY A 370 -0.12 17.56 39.45
CA GLY A 370 -0.48 18.79 38.75
C GLY A 370 -0.26 18.73 37.24
N VAL A 371 -0.02 19.91 36.66
CA VAL A 371 0.28 20.11 35.23
C VAL A 371 1.75 19.76 35.00
N LEU A 372 2.05 19.07 33.90
CA LEU A 372 3.43 18.80 33.50
C LEU A 372 4.00 20.03 32.79
N LYS A 373 5.18 20.48 33.23
CA LYS A 373 6.05 21.41 32.50
C LYS A 373 7.29 20.65 32.04
N ILE A 374 7.90 21.08 30.95
CA ILE A 374 9.12 20.49 30.41
C ILE A 374 10.27 21.46 30.71
N GLU A 375 11.10 21.11 31.70
CA GLU A 375 12.22 21.95 32.19
C GLU A 375 13.57 21.22 32.05
N GLU A 376 13.55 19.98 31.54
CA GLU A 376 14.68 19.07 31.37
C GLU A 376 14.32 17.99 30.31
N GLU A 377 15.24 17.03 30.07
CA GLU A 377 14.94 15.86 29.23
C GLU A 377 13.78 15.07 29.83
N VAL A 378 12.79 14.76 29.01
CA VAL A 378 11.63 13.97 29.42
C VAL A 378 11.46 12.82 28.44
N ASP A 379 11.33 11.61 28.96
CA ASP A 379 10.93 10.41 28.23
C ASP A 379 10.04 9.59 29.17
N ARG A 380 8.72 9.81 29.10
CA ARG A 380 7.76 9.27 30.08
C ARG A 380 6.58 8.60 29.41
N VAL A 381 6.28 7.37 29.80
CA VAL A 381 5.11 6.61 29.35
C VAL A 381 4.03 6.67 30.43
N TYR A 382 3.01 7.50 30.22
CA TYR A 382 1.86 7.65 31.12
C TYR A 382 0.82 6.56 30.85
N PHE A 383 0.39 5.85 31.90
CA PHE A 383 -0.63 4.82 31.81
C PHE A 383 -2.00 5.35 32.18
N ASP A 384 -3.02 5.02 31.40
CA ASP A 384 -4.41 5.48 31.53
C ASP A 384 -4.59 7.01 31.36
N GLY A 385 -3.55 7.73 30.91
CA GLY A 385 -3.55 9.19 30.68
C GLY A 385 -3.89 9.63 29.25
N SER A 386 -4.31 8.73 28.37
CA SER A 386 -4.40 8.95 26.91
C SER A 386 -5.72 9.52 26.41
N ALA A 387 -6.82 9.34 27.15
CA ALA A 387 -8.16 9.60 26.62
C ALA A 387 -8.36 11.06 26.17
N LYS A 388 -7.87 12.02 26.97
CA LYS A 388 -7.93 13.45 26.66
C LYS A 388 -6.77 14.21 27.30
N THR A 389 -5.93 14.82 26.47
CA THR A 389 -4.77 15.63 26.89
C THR A 389 -4.82 17.00 26.24
N ILE A 390 -4.42 18.04 26.96
CA ILE A 390 -4.34 19.40 26.42
C ILE A 390 -2.90 19.90 26.53
N LEU A 391 -2.30 20.22 25.40
CA LEU A 391 -1.03 20.93 25.28
C LEU A 391 -1.33 22.43 25.18
N GLU A 392 -0.87 23.20 26.15
CA GLU A 392 -0.95 24.67 26.14
C GLU A 392 0.44 25.25 25.79
N ASP A 393 0.47 26.15 24.82
CA ASP A 393 1.67 26.84 24.33
C ASP A 393 1.32 28.31 24.09
N ALA A 394 1.78 29.21 24.97
CA ALA A 394 1.56 30.66 24.92
C ALA A 394 0.13 31.09 24.54
N GLU A 395 -0.16 31.25 23.24
CA GLU A 395 -1.43 31.70 22.67
C GLU A 395 -2.26 30.60 21.96
N ARG A 396 -1.86 29.33 22.04
CA ARG A 396 -2.61 28.21 21.47
C ARG A 396 -2.80 27.06 22.45
N LYS A 397 -3.92 26.34 22.27
CA LYS A 397 -4.24 25.11 22.98
C LYS A 397 -4.52 24.02 21.96
N ILE A 398 -3.83 22.90 22.11
CA ILE A 398 -3.96 21.73 21.26
C ILE A 398 -4.57 20.62 22.12
N GLU A 399 -5.76 20.17 21.74
CA GLU A 399 -6.46 19.08 22.41
C GLU A 399 -6.25 17.79 21.62
N LEU A 400 -5.84 16.73 22.32
CA LEU A 400 -5.73 15.38 21.80
C LEU A 400 -6.79 14.51 22.47
N ASN A 401 -7.65 13.88 21.66
CA ASN A 401 -8.60 12.87 22.11
C ASN A 401 -8.19 11.53 21.50
N SER A 402 -7.82 10.55 22.34
CA SER A 402 -7.34 9.25 21.87
C SER A 402 -8.32 8.12 22.18
N GLU A 403 -8.40 7.15 21.27
CA GLU A 403 -9.18 5.92 21.41
C GLU A 403 -8.28 4.71 21.10
N GLY A 404 -8.54 3.56 21.73
CA GLY A 404 -7.70 2.37 21.53
C GLY A 404 -6.28 2.49 22.05
N SER A 405 -6.03 3.42 22.96
CA SER A 405 -4.76 3.64 23.64
C SER A 405 -5.01 3.71 25.14
N LYS A 406 -4.17 3.07 25.94
CA LYS A 406 -4.07 3.35 27.39
C LYS A 406 -2.70 3.92 27.75
N SER A 407 -1.90 4.34 26.76
CA SER A 407 -0.58 4.91 26.98
C SER A 407 -0.40 6.21 26.21
N LEU A 408 0.09 7.24 26.90
CA LEU A 408 0.57 8.47 26.27
C LEU A 408 2.05 8.62 26.55
N VAL A 409 2.87 8.74 25.52
CA VAL A 409 4.30 9.05 25.70
C VAL A 409 4.51 10.54 25.59
N ILE A 410 5.23 11.12 26.55
CA ILE A 410 5.71 12.50 26.49
C ILE A 410 7.21 12.44 26.30
N TRP A 411 7.69 13.09 25.24
CA TRP A 411 9.11 13.12 24.93
C TRP A 411 9.60 14.51 24.51
N ASN A 412 10.72 14.94 25.08
CA ASN A 412 11.54 16.04 24.59
C ASN A 412 13.01 15.68 24.87
N PRO A 413 13.91 15.70 23.86
CA PRO A 413 15.29 15.30 24.03
C PRO A 413 16.12 16.23 24.92
N TRP A 414 15.69 17.48 25.07
CA TRP A 414 16.50 18.54 25.65
C TRP A 414 17.85 18.74 24.95
N GLU A 415 18.68 19.60 25.52
CA GLU A 415 19.88 20.15 24.87
C GLU A 415 20.92 19.07 24.52
N GLU A 416 21.31 18.23 25.47
CA GLU A 416 22.43 17.30 25.28
C GLU A 416 22.07 16.16 24.32
N LYS A 417 20.84 15.62 24.40
CA LYS A 417 20.40 14.58 23.49
C LYS A 417 20.20 15.12 22.08
N ALA A 418 19.67 16.33 21.91
CA ALA A 418 19.47 16.95 20.59
C ALA A 418 20.78 17.03 19.80
N LYS A 419 21.88 17.45 20.46
CA LYS A 419 23.24 17.51 19.86
C LYS A 419 23.77 16.15 19.37
N THR A 420 23.22 15.03 19.85
CA THR A 420 23.60 13.68 19.40
C THR A 420 22.84 13.21 18.16
N MET A 421 21.77 13.92 17.77
CA MET A 421 20.89 13.52 16.66
C MET A 421 21.29 14.24 15.38
N ALA A 422 21.88 13.50 14.43
CA ALA A 422 22.35 14.07 13.17
C ALA A 422 21.22 14.64 12.27
N ASP A 423 19.97 14.20 12.50
CA ASP A 423 18.78 14.60 11.75
C ASP A 423 17.94 15.66 12.49
N MET A 424 18.50 16.31 13.51
CA MET A 424 17.88 17.37 14.31
C MET A 424 18.90 18.48 14.56
N GLN A 425 18.47 19.74 14.59
CA GLN A 425 19.32 20.84 15.03
C GLN A 425 19.57 20.78 16.54
N ASP A 426 20.74 21.25 16.99
CA ASP A 426 21.12 21.28 18.40
C ASP A 426 20.08 21.99 19.29
N ASP A 427 19.42 23.03 18.77
CA ASP A 427 18.37 23.81 19.43
C ASP A 427 16.94 23.38 19.04
N GLY A 428 16.80 22.36 18.19
CA GLY A 428 15.50 21.90 17.68
C GLY A 428 14.54 21.44 18.78
N TYR A 429 15.06 20.99 19.93
CA TYR A 429 14.26 20.62 21.10
C TYR A 429 13.43 21.77 21.67
N GLN A 430 13.82 23.03 21.44
CA GLN A 430 13.15 24.20 21.99
C GLN A 430 11.80 24.47 21.32
N THR A 431 11.58 23.95 20.12
CA THR A 431 10.37 24.23 19.32
C THR A 431 9.51 23.00 19.10
N MET A 432 9.77 21.92 19.85
CA MET A 432 9.02 20.66 19.73
C MET A 432 8.69 20.03 21.08
N VAL A 433 7.58 19.30 21.11
CA VAL A 433 7.30 18.32 22.17
C VAL A 433 6.52 17.16 21.56
N CYS A 434 6.87 15.93 21.92
CA CYS A 434 6.14 14.75 21.49
C CYS A 434 5.05 14.40 22.51
N LEU A 435 3.82 14.29 22.01
CA LEU A 435 2.68 13.67 22.71
C LEU A 435 2.22 12.52 21.82
N GLU A 436 2.55 11.31 22.21
CA GLU A 436 2.43 10.13 21.36
C GLU A 436 1.27 9.25 21.84
N THR A 437 0.23 9.14 21.01
CA THR A 437 -0.84 8.18 21.25
C THR A 437 -0.28 6.79 20.98
N ALA A 438 -0.20 5.94 22.02
CA ALA A 438 0.54 4.69 21.94
C ALA A 438 -0.16 3.52 22.64
N ASN A 439 0.20 2.32 22.21
CA ASN A 439 0.10 1.07 22.94
C ASN A 439 1.53 0.68 23.30
N ALA A 440 2.02 1.07 24.49
CA ALA A 440 3.42 0.95 24.89
C ALA A 440 3.58 0.15 26.18
N LEU A 441 4.73 -0.54 26.32
CA LEU A 441 5.05 -1.36 27.49
C LEU A 441 3.91 -2.35 27.82
N LYS A 442 3.31 -2.22 29.01
CA LYS A 442 2.21 -3.09 29.48
C LYS A 442 0.89 -2.90 28.74
N ASP A 443 0.77 -1.89 27.87
CA ASP A 443 -0.39 -1.66 27.00
C ASP A 443 -0.20 -2.30 25.61
N PHE A 444 0.59 -3.36 25.51
CA PHE A 444 0.68 -4.17 24.30
C PHE A 444 -0.68 -4.76 23.93
N VAL A 445 -0.86 -5.05 22.65
CA VAL A 445 -2.08 -5.64 22.11
C VAL A 445 -1.77 -7.04 21.60
N LEU A 446 -2.46 -8.05 22.15
CA LEU A 446 -2.45 -9.41 21.63
C LEU A 446 -3.55 -9.55 20.56
N LEU A 447 -3.17 -9.87 19.32
CA LEU A 447 -4.09 -10.09 18.20
C LEU A 447 -4.12 -11.57 17.82
N THR A 448 -5.28 -12.21 17.98
CA THR A 448 -5.53 -13.56 17.44
C THR A 448 -5.81 -13.50 15.94
N PRO A 449 -5.70 -14.62 15.20
CA PRO A 449 -5.98 -14.67 13.75
C PRO A 449 -7.30 -14.00 13.36
N ASP A 450 -7.27 -13.28 12.23
CA ASP A 450 -8.37 -12.51 11.65
C ASP A 450 -8.93 -11.38 12.52
N LYS A 451 -8.29 -11.06 13.66
CA LYS A 451 -8.69 -9.93 14.50
C LYS A 451 -7.94 -8.67 14.13
N SER A 452 -8.62 -7.55 14.36
CA SER A 452 -8.08 -6.22 14.16
C SER A 452 -8.17 -5.41 15.45
N TYR A 453 -7.23 -4.48 15.61
CA TYR A 453 -7.23 -3.49 16.68
C TYR A 453 -6.91 -2.11 16.12
N THR A 454 -7.64 -1.10 16.58
CA THR A 454 -7.50 0.28 16.10
C THR A 454 -7.03 1.19 17.21
N LEU A 455 -5.96 1.94 16.94
CA LEU A 455 -5.46 3.05 17.71
C LEU A 455 -5.81 4.34 16.97
N LYS A 456 -6.41 5.33 17.63
CA LYS A 456 -6.88 6.57 16.99
C LYS A 456 -6.56 7.80 17.85
N VAL A 457 -6.29 8.91 17.18
CA VAL A 457 -6.22 10.24 17.78
C VAL A 457 -6.96 11.26 16.91
N THR A 458 -7.74 12.13 17.54
CA THR A 458 -8.25 13.37 16.94
C THR A 458 -7.57 14.54 17.63
N ILE A 459 -7.02 15.47 16.84
CA ILE A 459 -6.24 16.61 17.30
C ILE A 459 -6.90 17.90 16.83
N SER A 460 -7.20 18.77 17.78
CA SER A 460 -7.93 20.02 17.54
C SER A 460 -7.15 21.21 18.09
N GLN A 461 -7.06 22.29 17.32
CA GLN A 461 -6.57 23.57 17.84
C GLN A 461 -7.74 24.40 18.37
N LEU A 462 -7.78 24.61 19.68
CA LEU A 462 -8.83 25.40 20.33
C LEU A 462 -8.52 26.90 20.20
N THR A 463 -9.57 27.71 20.00
CA THR A 463 -9.44 29.17 20.08
C THR A 463 -9.22 29.57 21.54
N VAL A 464 -8.18 30.35 21.82
CA VAL A 464 -7.84 30.87 23.15
C VAL A 464 -8.68 32.08 23.51
#